data_AF-A0A3C1D6Y9-F1
#
_entry.id   AF-A0A3C1D6Y9-F1
#
_cell.length_a   1.000
_cell.length_b   1.000
_cell.length_c   1.000
_cell.angle_alpha   90.00
_cell.angle_beta   90.00
_cell.angle_gamma   90.00
#
_symmetry.space_group_name_H-M   'P 1'
#
loop_
_entity.id
_entity.type
_entity.pdbx_description
1 polymer ?
#
loop_
_entity_poly.entity_id
_entity_poly.type
_entity_poly.pdbx_seq_one_letter_code
_entity_poly.pdbx_strand_id
1 'polypeptide(L)' 'MTTARHTIHQTSVIAALLDGVYDGETTVGSLRRRGDFGIGTFEGLDGELILLDDICYRIRDDGTATVA' A
#
# COMPACT_ATOMS: atom_id res chain seq x y z
N MET A 1 -16.68 -1.49 12.30
CA MET A 1 -15.50 -1.91 13.08
C MET A 1 -14.73 -0.64 13.42
N THR A 2 -14.54 -0.31 14.69
CA THR A 2 -13.75 0.85 15.10
C THR A 2 -12.28 0.46 15.00
N THR A 3 -11.58 0.91 13.96
CA THR A 3 -10.12 0.79 13.88
C THR A 3 -9.50 1.53 15.07
N ALA A 4 -8.53 0.90 15.74
CA ALA A 4 -7.82 1.55 16.85
C ALA A 4 -7.07 2.77 16.31
N ARG A 5 -7.47 3.98 16.73
CA ARG A 5 -6.75 5.20 16.35
C ARG A 5 -5.31 5.12 16.88
N HIS A 6 -4.36 5.65 16.12
CA HIS A 6 -2.92 5.66 16.41
C HIS A 6 -2.20 4.31 16.35
N THR A 7 -2.73 3.34 15.59
CA THR A 7 -1.97 2.14 15.22
C THR A 7 -1.34 2.33 13.84
N ILE A 8 -0.04 2.09 13.71
CA ILE A 8 0.64 2.00 12.41
C ILE A 8 0.63 0.54 11.99
N HIS A 9 0.17 0.29 10.76
CA HIS A 9 0.32 -1.01 10.13
C HIS A 9 1.31 -0.93 8.97
N GLN A 10 2.19 -1.91 8.90
CA GLN A 10 3.14 -2.06 7.81
C GLN A 10 3.18 -3.54 7.44
N THR A 11 3.09 -3.83 6.14
CA THR A 11 3.40 -5.15 5.59
C THR A 11 4.88 -5.15 5.20
N SER A 12 5.64 -6.15 5.66
CA SER A 12 7.08 -6.27 5.45
C SER A 12 7.91 -5.15 6.13
N VAL A 13 9.17 -4.99 5.73
CA VAL A 13 10.13 -3.99 6.22
C VAL A 13 10.89 -3.36 5.05
N ILE A 14 11.32 -2.10 5.22
CA ILE A 14 12.05 -1.37 4.17
C ILE A 14 13.35 -2.07 3.74
N ALA A 15 14.03 -2.76 4.66
CA ALA A 15 15.25 -3.50 4.33
C ALA A 15 14.98 -4.62 3.30
N ALA A 16 13.90 -5.39 3.46
CA ALA A 16 13.53 -6.45 2.53
C ALA A 16 13.18 -5.89 1.14
N LEU A 17 12.52 -4.73 1.09
CA LEU A 17 12.24 -4.03 -0.15
C LEU A 17 13.54 -3.59 -0.85
N LEU A 18 14.49 -3.03 -0.11
CA LEU A 18 15.79 -2.62 -0.66
C LEU A 18 16.63 -3.82 -1.14
N ASP A 19 16.47 -4.98 -0.52
CA ASP A 19 17.14 -6.24 -0.89
C ASP A 19 16.45 -6.95 -2.07
N GLY A 20 15.40 -6.38 -2.66
CA GLY A 20 14.75 -6.91 -3.86
C GLY A 20 13.60 -7.89 -3.61
N VAL A 21 13.09 -7.98 -2.38
CA VAL A 21 11.92 -8.81 -2.05
C VAL A 21 10.66 -8.07 -2.47
N TYR A 22 10.25 -8.25 -3.72
CA TYR A 22 9.10 -7.55 -4.33
C TYR A 22 7.82 -8.36 -4.39
N ASP A 23 7.88 -9.65 -4.03
CA ASP A 23 6.72 -10.52 -4.00
C ASP A 23 5.98 -10.36 -2.66
N GLY A 24 4.69 -10.07 -2.70
CA GLY A 24 3.86 -9.74 -1.56
C GLY A 24 2.46 -10.36 -1.64
N GLU A 25 1.96 -10.88 -0.51
CA GLU A 25 0.65 -11.54 -0.45
C GLU A 25 -0.49 -10.61 0.04
N THR A 26 -0.17 -9.35 0.36
CA THR A 26 -1.13 -8.41 0.95
C THR A 26 -1.96 -7.72 -0.14
N THR A 27 -3.27 -7.92 -0.10
CA THR A 27 -4.21 -7.27 -1.03
C THR A 27 -4.63 -5.87 -0.55
N VAL A 28 -5.03 -4.99 -1.48
CA VAL A 28 -5.63 -3.67 -1.16
C VAL A 28 -6.80 -3.79 -0.19
N GLY A 29 -7.70 -4.76 -0.43
CA GLY A 29 -8.83 -5.01 0.45
C GLY A 29 -8.43 -5.42 1.87
N SER A 30 -7.26 -6.04 2.05
CA SER A 30 -6.71 -6.34 3.38
C SER A 30 -6.05 -5.14 4.06
N LEU A 31 -5.40 -4.25 3.30
CA LEU A 31 -4.84 -3.00 3.80
C LEU A 31 -5.91 -2.05 4.30
N ARG A 32 -7.01 -1.87 3.53
CA ARG A 32 -8.13 -1.00 3.90
C ARG A 32 -8.85 -1.42 5.19
N ARG A 33 -8.75 -2.69 5.60
CA ARG A 33 -9.25 -3.14 6.91
C ARG A 33 -8.43 -2.63 8.09
N ARG A 34 -7.23 -2.11 7.83
CA ARG A 34 -6.24 -1.71 8.85
C ARG A 34 -6.11 -0.19 9.00
N GLY A 35 -6.58 0.57 8.01
CA GLY A 35 -6.61 2.03 8.01
C GLY A 35 -7.15 2.57 6.70
N ASP A 36 -7.39 3.87 6.66
CA ASP A 36 -7.94 4.65 5.55
C ASP A 36 -6.95 5.67 4.96
N PHE A 37 -5.73 5.74 5.51
CA PHE A 37 -4.64 6.59 5.08
C PHE A 37 -3.31 5.83 5.06
N GLY A 38 -2.50 5.98 4.02
CA GLY A 38 -1.19 5.33 3.92
C GLY A 38 -0.49 5.47 2.58
N ILE A 39 0.73 4.93 2.52
CA ILE A 39 1.58 4.92 1.32
C ILE A 39 2.27 3.56 1.17
N GLY A 40 2.78 3.26 -0.02
CA GLY A 40 3.57 2.06 -0.29
C GLY A 40 3.84 1.88 -1.77
N THR A 41 4.09 0.63 -2.18
CA THR A 41 4.25 0.21 -3.58
C THR A 41 3.41 -1.04 -3.83
N PHE A 42 3.25 -1.43 -5.09
CA PHE A 42 2.63 -2.70 -5.47
C PHE A 42 3.66 -3.80 -5.73
N GLU A 43 3.15 -5.02 -5.91
CA GLU A 43 3.88 -6.21 -6.36
C GLU A 43 4.85 -5.86 -7.50
N GLY A 44 6.10 -6.29 -7.39
CA GLY A 44 7.09 -6.07 -8.45
C GLY A 44 7.48 -4.61 -8.69
N LEU A 45 7.22 -3.71 -7.73
CA LEU A 45 7.38 -2.26 -7.88
C LEU A 45 6.52 -1.65 -9.01
N ASP A 46 5.33 -2.21 -9.30
CA ASP A 46 4.38 -1.64 -10.29
C ASP A 46 3.67 -0.39 -9.74
N GLY A 47 4.45 0.68 -9.61
CA GLY A 47 3.99 1.99 -9.20
C GLY A 47 3.76 2.17 -7.70
N GLU A 48 3.45 3.41 -7.35
CA GLU A 48 3.25 3.87 -5.99
C GLU A 48 1.80 3.67 -5.54
N LEU A 49 1.64 3.28 -4.29
CA LEU A 49 0.36 3.17 -3.61
C LEU A 49 0.13 4.42 -2.77
N ILE A 50 -1.01 5.08 -2.99
CA ILE A 50 -1.55 6.11 -2.09
C ILE A 50 -2.92 5.67 -1.62
N LEU A 51 -3.11 5.51 -0.31
CA LEU A 51 -4.42 5.29 0.30
C LEU A 51 -4.87 6.62 0.94
N LEU A 52 -5.98 7.17 0.45
CA LEU A 52 -6.54 8.44 0.93
C LEU A 52 -8.07 8.33 0.96
N ASP A 53 -8.66 8.67 2.10
CA ASP A 53 -10.11 8.64 2.33
C ASP A 53 -10.73 7.30 1.89
N ASP A 54 -10.07 6.18 2.28
CA ASP A 54 -10.47 4.81 1.95
C ASP A 54 -10.43 4.46 0.44
N ILE A 55 -9.84 5.31 -0.40
CA ILE A 55 -9.59 5.04 -1.82
C ILE A 55 -8.10 4.74 -2.02
N CYS A 56 -7.81 3.58 -2.62
CA CYS A 56 -6.45 3.19 -2.98
C CYS A 56 -6.19 3.61 -4.43
N TYR A 57 -5.16 4.41 -4.64
CA TYR A 57 -4.69 4.83 -5.95
C TYR A 57 -3.35 4.15 -6.25
N ARG A 58 -3.21 3.68 -7.49
CA ARG A 58 -1.92 3.31 -8.08
C ARG A 58 -1.46 4.41 -9.02
N ILE A 59 -0.27 4.94 -8.77
CA ILE A 59 0.38 5.95 -9.61
C ILE A 59 1.58 5.28 -10.28
N ARG A 60 1.58 5.21 -11.61
CA ARG A 60 2.66 4.60 -12.38
C ARG A 60 3.73 5.60 -12.79
N ASP A 61 4.85 5.07 -13.27
CA ASP A 61 6.01 5.82 -13.77
C ASP A 61 5.69 6.71 -14.99
N ASP A 62 4.68 6.33 -15.77
CA ASP A 62 4.11 7.12 -16.86
C ASP A 62 3.21 8.28 -16.39
N GLY A 63 2.97 8.40 -15.08
CA GLY A 63 2.10 9.41 -14.47
C GLY A 63 0.62 9.04 -14.46
N THR A 64 0.22 7.87 -14.97
CA THR A 64 -1.16 7.40 -14.92
C THR A 64 -1.56 7.05 -13.49
N ALA A 65 -2.68 7.62 -13.04
CA ALA A 65 -3.29 7.34 -11.74
C ALA A 65 -4.61 6.59 -11.92
N THR A 66 -4.75 5.42 -11.30
CA THR A 66 -5.97 4.59 -11.34
C THR A 66 -6.39 4.13 -9.95
N VAL A 67 -7.70 3.96 -9.72
CA VAL A 67 -8.21 3.30 -8.51
C VAL A 67 -7.87 1.81 -8.57
N ALA A 68 -7.27 1.29 -7.48
CA ALA A 68 -6.80 -0.09 -7.35
C ALA A 68 -7.76 -0.98 -6.55
#